data_AF-A0A0M3QPT6-F1
#
_entry.id   AF-A0A0M3QPT6-F1
#
_cell.length_a   1.000
_cell.length_b   1.000
_cell.length_c   1.000
_cell.angle_alpha   90.00
_cell.angle_beta   90.00
_cell.angle_gamma   90.00
#
_symmetry.space_group_name_H-M   'P 1'
#
loop_
_entity.id
_entity.type
_entity.pdbx_description
1 polymer ?
#
loop_
_entity_poly.entity_id
_entity_poly.type
_entity_poly.pdbx_seq_one_letter_code
_entity_poly.pdbx_strand_id
1 'polypeptide(L)' 'MSPSLIHAARTAQLLAVRALTAYGLAHPVTRLLLAAASTAAAQAWDRGHAVHAVHPAPPQRARRDR' A
#
# COMPACT_ATOMS: atom_id res chain seq x y z
N MET A 1 6.39 5.80 16.36
CA MET A 1 5.20 5.33 15.63
C MET A 1 4.88 6.33 14.53
N SER A 2 5.07 6.02 13.25
CA SER A 2 4.75 6.95 12.15
C SER A 2 3.63 6.35 11.28
N PRO A 3 2.36 6.38 11.75
CA PRO A 3 1.20 5.95 10.96
C PRO A 3 1.11 6.64 9.59
N SER A 4 1.74 7.81 9.45
CA SER A 4 1.87 8.56 8.21
C SER A 4 2.48 7.78 7.04
N LEU A 5 3.48 6.91 7.27
CA LEU A 5 4.15 6.19 6.18
C LEU A 5 3.29 5.08 5.57
N ILE A 6 2.55 4.33 6.40
CA ILE A 6 1.63 3.29 5.93
C ILE A 6 0.45 3.94 5.18
N HIS A 7 -0.08 5.05 5.69
CA HIS A 7 -1.12 5.80 5.00
C HIS A 7 -0.63 6.36 3.66
N ALA A 8 0.58 6.92 3.61
CA ALA A 8 1.19 7.38 2.36
C ALA A 8 1.34 6.24 1.35
N ALA A 9 1.82 5.07 1.78
CA ALA A 9 1.96 3.89 0.92
C ALA A 9 0.61 3.40 0.38
N ARG A 10 -0.45 3.37 1.20
CA ARG A 10 -1.80 2.99 0.74
C ARG A 10 -2.38 3.99 -0.25
N THR A 11 -2.23 5.28 0.01
CA THR A 11 -2.71 6.32 -0.91
C THR A 11 -1.99 6.24 -2.25
N ALA A 12 -0.67 6.06 -2.25
CA ALA A 12 0.12 5.87 -3.46
C ALA A 12 -0.31 4.62 -4.24
N GLN A 13 -0.57 3.50 -3.56
CA GLN A 13 -1.10 2.28 -4.19
C GLN A 13 -2.47 2.50 -4.83
N LEU A 14 -3.40 3.18 -4.14
CA LEU A 14 -4.73 3.49 -4.70
C LEU A 14 -4.66 4.36 -5.94
N LEU A 15 -3.79 5.37 -5.94
CA LEU A 15 -3.56 6.23 -7.09
C LEU A 15 -2.93 5.45 -8.25
N ALA A 16 -1.95 4.58 -7.97
CA ALA A 16 -1.33 3.74 -8.98
C ALA A 16 -2.34 2.79 -9.64
N VAL A 17 -3.23 2.15 -8.86
CA VAL A 17 -4.29 1.29 -9.38
C VAL A 17 -5.25 2.08 -10.26
N ARG A 18 -5.68 3.27 -9.83
CA ARG A 18 -6.57 4.14 -10.63
C ARG A 18 -5.92 4.57 -11.95
N ALA A 19 -4.66 5.00 -11.91
CA ALA A 19 -3.90 5.37 -13.10
C ALA A 19 -3.70 4.18 -14.04
N LEU A 20 -3.42 2.99 -13.49
CA LEU A 20 -3.32 1.76 -14.25
C LEU A 20 -4.62 1.44 -14.99
N THR A 21 -5.77 1.55 -14.31
CA THR A 21 -7.09 1.31 -14.94
C THR A 21 -7.45 2.35 -15.99
N ALA A 22 -7.00 3.60 -15.84
CA ALA A 22 -7.35 4.70 -16.74
C ALA A 22 -6.42 4.80 -17.97
N TYR A 23 -5.12 4.57 -17.78
CA TYR A 23 -4.09 4.86 -18.79
C TYR A 23 -3.22 3.67 -19.18
N GLY A 24 -3.29 2.55 -18.43
CA GLY A 24 -2.43 1.39 -18.64
C GLY A 24 -0.98 1.55 -18.17
N LEU A 25 -0.19 0.48 -18.32
CA LEU A 25 1.21 0.40 -17.84
C LEU A 25 2.21 1.24 -18.66
N ALA A 26 1.93 1.46 -19.95
CA ALA A 26 2.82 2.23 -20.81
C ALA A 26 2.86 3.71 -20.41
N HIS A 27 1.80 4.21 -19.77
CA HIS A 27 1.65 5.61 -19.45
C HIS A 27 2.64 6.05 -18.35
N PRO A 28 3.37 7.17 -18.54
CA PRO A 28 4.42 7.60 -17.61
C PRO A 28 3.89 7.92 -16.22
N VAL A 29 2.67 8.49 -16.12
CA VAL A 29 2.03 8.78 -14.82
C VAL A 29 1.79 7.50 -14.01
N THR A 30 1.34 6.42 -14.65
CA THR A 30 1.14 5.12 -13.98
C THR A 30 2.46 4.62 -13.41
N ARG A 31 3.55 4.65 -14.20
CA ARG A 31 4.88 4.23 -13.76
C ARG A 31 5.42 5.09 -12.59
N LEU A 32 5.18 6.39 -12.63
CA LEU A 32 5.62 7.32 -11.58
C LEU A 32 4.90 7.06 -10.25
N LEU A 33 3.58 6.79 -10.30
CA LEU A 33 2.79 6.44 -9.13
C LEU A 33 3.17 5.06 -8.56
N LEU A 34 3.46 4.09 -9.42
CA LEU A 34 3.99 2.79 -8.99
C LEU A 34 5.34 2.93 -8.28
N ALA A 35 6.27 3.72 -8.83
CA ALA A 35 7.56 3.97 -8.20
C ALA A 35 7.42 4.65 -6.82
N ALA A 36 6.51 5.62 -6.71
CA ALA A 36 6.20 6.28 -5.43
C ALA A 36 5.60 5.29 -4.40
N ALA A 37 4.69 4.42 -4.83
CA ALA A 37 4.09 3.39 -3.99
C ALA A 37 5.14 2.40 -3.47
N SER A 38 6.01 1.89 -4.34
CA SER A 38 7.11 0.98 -3.97
C SER A 38 8.10 1.64 -3.00
N THR A 39 8.42 2.92 -3.23
CA THR A 39 9.34 3.69 -2.37
C THR A 39 8.75 3.88 -0.96
N ALA A 40 7.48 4.25 -0.87
CA ALA A 40 6.80 4.40 0.41
C ALA A 40 6.68 3.07 1.16
N ALA A 41 6.44 1.97 0.45
CA ALA A 41 6.43 0.62 1.02
C ALA A 41 7.80 0.21 1.57
N ALA A 42 8.89 0.47 0.83
CA ALA A 42 10.26 0.21 1.27
C ALA A 42 10.62 1.02 2.53
N GLN A 43 10.28 2.32 2.56
CA GLN A 43 10.51 3.16 3.75
C GLN A 43 9.73 2.67 4.97
N ALA A 44 8.51 2.15 4.78
CA ALA A 44 7.75 1.56 5.86
C ALA A 44 8.45 0.28 6.38
N TRP A 45 8.90 -0.59 5.48
CA TRP A 45 9.65 -1.80 5.83
C TRP A 45 10.93 -1.49 6.60
N ASP A 46 11.76 -0.56 6.11
CA ASP A 46 13.02 -0.16 6.74
C ASP A 46 12.82 0.43 8.14
N ARG A 47 11.69 1.07 8.39
CA ARG A 47 11.28 1.58 9.72
C ARG A 47 10.76 0.50 10.66
N GLY A 48 10.82 -0.77 10.26
CA GLY A 48 10.33 -1.91 11.03
C GLY A 48 8.81 -2.08 10.99
N HIS A 49 8.11 -1.42 10.05
CA HIS A 49 6.70 -1.71 9.83
C HIS A 49 6.57 -3.00 9.01
N ALA A 50 6.12 -4.08 9.65
CA ALA A 50 5.87 -5.34 8.98
C ALA A 50 4.86 -5.19 7.83
N VAL A 51 5.04 -5.92 6.73
CA VAL A 51 4.12 -5.97 5.56
C VAL A 51 2.66 -6.20 5.95
N HIS A 52 2.39 -6.90 7.07
CA HIS A 52 1.05 -7.10 7.63
C HIS A 52 0.34 -5.81 8.11
N ALA A 53 1.06 -4.69 8.23
CA ALA A 53 0.45 -3.38 8.46
C ALA A 53 -0.09 -2.76 7.15
N VAL A 54 0.53 -3.09 6.02
CA VAL A 54 0.06 -2.70 4.67
C VAL A 54 -1.18 -3.50 4.29
N HIS A 55 -1.21 -4.79 4.63
CA HIS A 55 -2.38 -5.65 4.49
C HIS A 55 -2.89 -6.03 5.88
N PRO A 56 -3.85 -5.27 6.44
CA PRO A 56 -4.45 -5.66 7.71
C PRO A 56 -5.04 -7.05 7.46
N ALA A 57 -4.59 -8.04 8.24
CA ALA A 57 -5.19 -9.35 8.19
C ALA A 57 -6.71 -9.17 8.29
N PRO A 58 -7.50 -9.82 7.41
CA PRO A 58 -8.95 -9.75 7.54
C PRO A 58 -9.28 -10.10 8.98
N PRO A 59 -10.17 -9.33 9.66
CA PRO A 59 -10.49 -9.58 11.05
C PRO A 59 -10.86 -11.05 11.12
N GLN A 60 -10.04 -11.82 11.84
CA GLN A 60 -10.32 -13.22 12.11
C GLN A 60 -11.58 -13.18 12.96
N ARG A 61 -12.73 -13.21 12.28
CA ARG A 61 -14.06 -13.35 12.86
C ARG A 61 -13.89 -14.43 13.90
N ALA A 62 -14.11 -14.03 15.14
CA ALA A 62 -13.88 -14.81 16.32
C ALA A 62 -14.28 -16.27 16.07
N ARG A 63 -13.28 -17.13 15.86
CA ARG A 63 -13.36 -18.50 16.35
C ARG A 63 -13.24 -18.39 17.86
N ARG A 64 -14.35 -18.02 18.50
CA ARG A 64 -14.63 -18.25 19.90
C ARG A 64 -16.14 -18.44 20.01
N ASP A 65 -16.51 -19.71 19.92
CA ASP A 65 -17.32 -20.39 20.92
C ASP A 65 -18.60 -19.67 21.37
N ARG A 66 -19.73 -20.04 20.76
CA ARG A 66 -20.77 -20.81 21.46
C ARG A 66 -21.69 -21.52 20.47
#